data_AF-A0A3M2ALN2-F1
#
_entry.id   AF-A0A3M2ALN2-F1
#
_cell.length_a   1.000
_cell.length_b   1.000
_cell.length_c   1.000
_cell.angle_alpha   90.00
_cell.angle_beta   90.00
_cell.angle_gamma   90.00
#
_symmetry.space_group_name_H-M   'P 1'
#
loop_
_entity.id
_entity.type
_entity.pdbx_description
1 polymer ?
#
loop_
_entity_poly.entity_id
_entity_poly.type
_entity_poly.pdbx_seq_one_letter_code
_entity_poly.pdbx_strand_id
1 'polypeptide(L)'
;MVVLNLKEIFKTRNTYSAYYTLKPEDIKLPADLGELKEPVHVYVEIKKDKVGYKVYMEIEGYVVLECSRCLTLYEKDLGRQEVIKIEPYPTRDVVSLRPKELEVSFYEDETAFDLTGLVREQIILSLPSKP
;
A
#
# COMPACT_ATOMS: atom_id res chain seq x y z
N MET A 1 5.89 6.86 9.85
CA MET A 1 6.36 5.89 8.82
C MET A 1 6.62 4.55 9.50
N VAL A 2 6.12 3.45 8.94
CA VAL A 2 6.21 2.09 9.49
C VAL A 2 7.11 1.25 8.61
N VAL A 3 8.23 0.80 9.17
CA VAL A 3 9.21 -0.07 8.50
C VAL A 3 9.29 -1.40 9.24
N LEU A 4 9.21 -2.50 8.51
CA LEU A 4 9.22 -3.86 9.05
C LEU A 4 10.48 -4.62 8.62
N ASN A 5 11.05 -5.37 9.56
CA ASN A 5 12.08 -6.35 9.25
C ASN A 5 11.42 -7.72 9.04
N LEU A 6 10.96 -7.98 7.81
CA LEU A 6 10.30 -9.23 7.42
C LEU A 6 11.23 -10.42 7.62
N LYS A 7 12.53 -10.27 7.31
CA LYS A 7 13.52 -11.32 7.51
C LYS A 7 13.57 -11.80 8.95
N GLU A 8 13.53 -10.88 9.92
CA GLU A 8 13.53 -11.21 11.35
C GLU A 8 12.18 -11.79 11.80
N ILE A 9 11.08 -11.13 11.42
CA ILE A 9 9.71 -11.55 11.78
C ILE A 9 9.46 -13.01 11.37
N PHE A 10 9.87 -13.38 10.16
CA PHE A 10 9.61 -14.71 9.59
C PHE A 10 10.73 -15.74 9.86
N LYS A 11 11.69 -15.45 10.74
CA LYS A 11 12.60 -16.50 11.27
C LYS A 11 11.87 -17.50 12.17
N THR A 12 10.89 -17.03 12.93
CA THR A 12 10.21 -17.81 13.99
C THR A 12 8.70 -17.92 13.79
N ARG A 13 8.12 -17.11 12.90
CA ARG A 13 6.68 -17.05 12.65
C ARG A 13 6.36 -17.32 11.18
N ASN A 14 5.18 -17.87 10.92
CA ASN A 14 4.66 -18.08 9.57
C ASN A 14 3.65 -17.00 9.15
N THR A 15 3.19 -16.19 10.10
CA THR A 15 2.22 -15.11 9.88
C THR A 15 2.53 -13.96 10.83
N TYR A 16 2.34 -12.74 10.35
CA TYR A 16 2.47 -11.50 11.10
C TYR A 16 1.18 -10.70 10.93
N SER A 17 0.60 -10.20 12.02
CA SER A 17 -0.58 -9.35 11.95
C SER A 17 -0.46 -8.17 12.90
N ALA A 18 -0.90 -6.99 12.46
CA ALA A 18 -0.84 -5.76 13.25
C ALA A 18 -1.87 -4.74 12.79
N TYR A 19 -2.21 -3.81 13.69
CA TYR A 19 -3.01 -2.64 13.41
C TYR A 19 -2.12 -1.39 13.47
N TYR A 20 -2.29 -0.49 12.51
CA TYR A 20 -1.59 0.78 12.43
C TYR A 20 -2.56 1.93 12.24
N THR A 21 -2.21 3.07 12.84
CA THR A 21 -2.86 4.36 12.57
C THR A 21 -1.81 5.24 11.90
N LEU A 22 -1.98 5.47 10.60
CA LEU A 22 -1.05 6.24 9.78
C LEU A 22 -1.54 7.69 9.68
N LYS A 23 -0.70 8.64 10.08
CA LYS A 23 -1.05 10.07 9.97
C LYS A 23 -0.95 10.54 8.51
N PRO A 24 -1.71 11.57 8.10
CA PRO A 24 -1.58 12.17 6.76
C PRO A 24 -0.15 12.51 6.36
N GLU A 25 0.64 13.02 7.32
CA GLU A 25 2.05 13.41 7.16
C GLU A 25 2.99 12.23 6.83
N ASP A 26 2.60 11.00 7.19
CA ASP A 26 3.37 9.79 6.90
C ASP A 26 3.07 9.25 5.50
N ILE A 27 1.82 9.36 5.03
CA ILE A 27 1.38 8.82 3.74
C ILE A 27 1.75 9.76 2.59
N LYS A 28 1.67 11.09 2.79
CA LYS A 28 2.02 12.13 1.81
C LYS A 28 1.49 11.84 0.39
N LEU A 29 0.20 12.06 0.15
CA LEU A 29 -0.33 11.98 -1.20
C LEU A 29 0.28 13.09 -2.10
N PRO A 30 0.49 12.83 -3.40
CA PRO A 30 0.78 13.88 -4.37
C PRO A 30 -0.27 14.99 -4.29
N ALA A 31 0.17 16.25 -4.33
CA ALA A 31 -0.70 17.41 -4.10
C ALA A 31 -1.86 17.51 -5.11
N ASP A 32 -1.70 16.89 -6.28
CA ASP A 32 -2.68 16.92 -7.36
C ASP A 32 -3.68 15.75 -7.30
N LEU A 33 -3.51 14.80 -6.39
CA LEU A 33 -4.38 13.63 -6.24
C LEU A 33 -5.40 13.76 -5.11
N GLY A 34 -5.16 14.61 -4.12
CA GLY A 34 -6.05 14.79 -2.97
C GLY A 34 -5.33 14.98 -1.65
N GLU A 35 -6.09 15.19 -0.59
CA GLU A 35 -5.57 15.45 0.74
C GLU A 35 -6.22 14.53 1.78
N LEU A 36 -5.39 13.90 2.62
CA LEU A 36 -5.84 13.19 3.81
C LEU A 36 -5.94 14.20 4.96
N LYS A 37 -7.15 14.37 5.50
CA LYS A 37 -7.39 15.26 6.67
C LYS A 37 -7.32 14.51 7.99
N GLU A 38 -7.68 13.23 7.97
CA GLU A 38 -7.67 12.35 9.13
C GLU A 38 -6.69 11.19 8.96
N PRO A 39 -6.27 10.57 10.08
CA PRO A 39 -5.48 9.34 10.03
C PRO A 39 -6.19 8.21 9.29
N VAL A 40 -5.41 7.37 8.63
CA VAL A 40 -5.88 6.14 7.98
C VAL A 40 -5.58 4.96 8.91
N HIS A 41 -6.59 4.15 9.19
CA HIS A 41 -6.46 2.94 9.97
C HIS A 41 -6.20 1.76 9.04
N VAL A 42 -5.21 0.94 9.39
CA VAL A 42 -4.79 -0.18 8.56
C VAL A 42 -4.61 -1.41 9.44
N TYR A 43 -5.39 -2.45 9.18
CA TYR A 43 -5.04 -3.80 9.59
C TYR A 43 -4.19 -4.44 8.50
N VAL A 44 -3.12 -5.12 8.89
CA VAL A 44 -2.30 -5.91 7.98
C VAL A 44 -2.10 -7.30 8.52
N GLU A 45 -2.18 -8.30 7.63
CA GLU A 45 -1.72 -9.65 7.86
C GLU A 45 -0.77 -10.07 6.74
N ILE A 46 0.47 -10.41 7.08
CA ILE A 46 1.52 -10.83 6.17
C ILE A 46 1.78 -12.32 6.35
N LYS A 47 1.79 -13.06 5.25
CA LYS A 47 2.15 -14.49 5.20
C LYS A 47 3.29 -14.70 4.24
N LYS A 48 4.23 -15.58 4.59
CA LYS A 48 5.30 -15.98 3.67
C LYS A 48 4.73 -16.80 2.51
N ASP A 49 5.15 -16.48 1.29
CA ASP A 49 4.82 -17.21 0.06
C ASP A 49 6.11 -17.73 -0.61
N LYS A 50 6.00 -18.51 -1.69
CA LYS A 50 7.14 -19.18 -2.33
C LYS A 50 8.22 -18.22 -2.84
N VAL A 51 7.85 -17.03 -3.30
CA VAL A 51 8.73 -16.05 -3.97
C VAL A 51 8.78 -14.71 -3.21
N GLY A 52 8.12 -14.60 -2.06
CA GLY A 52 8.01 -13.35 -1.32
C GLY A 52 6.96 -13.46 -0.22
N TYR A 53 6.03 -12.52 -0.17
CA TYR A 53 4.99 -12.48 0.85
C TYR A 53 3.62 -12.14 0.25
N LYS A 54 2.57 -12.62 0.92
CA LYS A 54 1.19 -12.24 0.67
C LYS A 54 0.73 -11.32 1.78
N VAL A 55 0.27 -10.14 1.41
CA VAL A 55 -0.17 -9.08 2.33
C VAL A 55 -1.67 -8.92 2.18
N TYR A 56 -2.39 -9.21 3.24
CA TYR A 56 -3.81 -8.91 3.38
C TYR A 56 -3.91 -7.58 4.12
N MET A 57 -4.66 -6.62 3.57
CA MET A 57 -4.86 -5.32 4.18
C MET A 57 -6.34 -4.98 4.25
N GLU A 58 -6.72 -4.33 5.33
CA GLU A 58 -8.00 -3.64 5.47
C GLU A 58 -7.67 -2.20 5.81
N ILE A 59 -8.08 -1.29 4.92
CA ILE A 59 -7.80 0.14 5.00
C ILE A 59 -9.12 0.83 5.30
N GLU A 60 -9.13 1.68 6.31
CA GLU A 60 -10.27 2.52 6.69
C GLU A 60 -9.84 3.99 6.78
N GLY A 61 -10.64 4.87 6.21
CA GLY A 61 -10.40 6.31 6.21
C GLY A 61 -11.02 6.97 5.00
N TYR A 62 -10.79 8.27 4.84
CA TYR A 62 -11.30 9.04 3.73
C TYR A 62 -10.24 10.00 3.18
N VAL A 63 -10.42 10.40 1.92
CA VAL A 63 -9.61 11.41 1.25
C VAL A 63 -10.50 12.53 0.74
N VAL A 64 -10.04 13.77 0.89
CA VAL A 64 -10.71 14.94 0.31
C VAL A 64 -10.15 15.16 -1.09
N LEU A 65 -11.04 15.18 -2.07
CA LEU A 65 -10.74 15.35 -3.49
C LEU A 65 -11.40 16.62 -4.02
N GLU A 66 -10.80 17.20 -5.05
CA GLU A 66 -11.39 18.31 -5.82
C GLU A 66 -11.78 17.81 -7.21
N CYS A 67 -13.01 18.09 -7.64
CA CYS A 67 -13.46 17.75 -8.98
C CYS A 67 -12.82 18.70 -10.03
N SER A 68 -12.10 18.15 -11.00
CA SER A 68 -11.49 18.90 -12.12
C SER A 68 -12.50 19.72 -12.94
N ARG A 69 -13.76 19.30 -12.99
CA ARG A 69 -14.81 19.92 -13.82
C ARG A 69 -15.56 21.06 -13.13
N CYS A 70 -15.88 20.90 -11.85
CA CYS A 70 -16.73 21.85 -11.11
C CYS A 70 -16.06 22.44 -9.87
N LEU A 71 -14.79 22.07 -9.60
CA LEU A 71 -13.98 22.54 -8.47
C LEU A 71 -14.61 22.31 -7.09
N THR A 72 -15.58 21.39 -7.02
CA THR A 72 -16.26 21.05 -5.77
C THR A 72 -15.41 20.06 -5.00
N LEU A 73 -15.23 20.33 -3.71
CA LEU A 73 -14.59 19.41 -2.78
C LEU A 73 -15.58 18.31 -2.38
N TYR A 74 -15.11 17.07 -2.33
CA TYR A 74 -15.89 15.93 -1.86
C TYR A 74 -15.01 14.92 -1.13
N GLU A 75 -15.61 14.20 -0.19
CA GLU A 75 -14.97 13.10 0.52
C GLU A 75 -15.17 11.80 -0.26
N LYS A 76 -14.08 11.06 -0.45
CA LYS A 76 -14.11 9.70 -0.99
C LYS A 76 -13.67 8.73 0.09
N ASP A 77 -14.49 7.70 0.30
CA ASP A 77 -14.17 6.58 1.15
C ASP A 77 -12.96 5.80 0.59
N LEU A 78 -12.02 5.48 1.48
CA LEU A 78 -10.87 4.61 1.21
C LEU A 78 -11.10 3.18 1.72
N GLY A 79 -12.18 2.97 2.49
CA GLY A 79 -12.65 1.71 3.06
C GLY A 79 -12.62 0.56 2.08
N ARG A 80 -11.68 -0.37 2.25
CA ARG A 80 -11.59 -1.59 1.42
C ARG A 80 -10.67 -2.66 2.00
N GLN A 81 -10.85 -3.87 1.48
CA GLN A 81 -9.98 -5.01 1.74
C GLN A 81 -9.24 -5.41 0.46
N GLU A 82 -7.93 -5.63 0.58
CA GLU A 82 -7.05 -5.94 -0.54
C GLU A 82 -6.08 -7.07 -0.19
N VAL A 83 -5.68 -7.82 -1.22
CA VAL A 83 -4.66 -8.87 -1.10
C VAL A 83 -3.61 -8.64 -2.16
N ILE A 84 -2.39 -8.34 -1.71
CA ILE A 84 -1.28 -7.98 -2.58
C ILE A 84 -0.18 -9.02 -2.42
N LYS A 85 0.46 -9.35 -3.53
CA LYS A 85 1.70 -10.10 -3.51
C LYS A 85 2.86 -9.12 -3.52
N ILE A 86 3.77 -9.27 -2.57
CA ILE A 86 5.03 -8.53 -2.57
C ILE A 86 6.20 -9.47 -2.86
N GLU A 87 7.06 -9.06 -3.79
CA GLU A 87 8.21 -9.84 -4.25
C GLU A 87 9.50 -9.01 -4.19
N PRO A 88 10.68 -9.64 -4.10
CA PRO A 88 11.93 -8.90 -4.23
C PRO A 88 12.04 -8.28 -5.62
N TYR A 89 12.58 -7.06 -5.70
CA TYR A 89 12.77 -6.39 -6.98
C TYR A 89 13.62 -7.27 -7.94
N PRO A 90 13.20 -7.47 -9.20
CA PRO A 90 13.91 -8.35 -10.12
C PRO A 90 15.30 -7.79 -10.44
N THR A 91 16.32 -8.66 -10.36
CA THR A 91 17.73 -8.30 -10.61
C THR A 91 18.15 -8.46 -12.07
N ARG A 92 17.24 -8.84 -12.96
CA ARG A 92 17.47 -9.03 -14.40
C ARG A 92 16.45 -8.21 -15.18
N ASP A 93 16.84 -7.71 -16.35
CA ASP A 93 15.94 -7.03 -17.28
C ASP A 93 14.81 -7.97 -17.69
N VAL A 94 13.63 -7.77 -17.11
CA VAL A 94 12.42 -8.50 -17.49
C VAL A 94 11.82 -7.80 -18.70
N VAL A 95 12.20 -8.26 -19.90
CA VAL A 95 11.84 -7.63 -21.19
C VAL A 95 10.32 -7.70 -21.49
N SER A 96 9.55 -8.49 -20.74
CA SER A 96 8.09 -8.57 -20.89
C SER A 96 7.42 -8.94 -19.57
N LEU A 97 6.60 -8.02 -19.05
CA LEU A 97 5.72 -8.27 -17.90
C LEU A 97 4.41 -8.89 -18.41
N ARG A 98 4.05 -10.06 -17.88
CA ARG A 98 2.73 -10.67 -18.09
C ARG A 98 1.68 -9.87 -17.31
N PRO A 99 0.41 -9.87 -17.73
CA PRO A 99 -0.65 -9.15 -17.00
C PRO A 99 -0.75 -9.52 -15.51
N LYS A 100 -0.47 -10.78 -15.14
CA LYS A 100 -0.44 -11.26 -13.75
C LYS A 100 0.73 -10.73 -12.92
N GLU A 101 1.77 -10.21 -13.58
CA GLU A 101 2.93 -9.59 -12.94
C GLU A 101 2.72 -8.09 -12.74
N LEU A 102 1.62 -7.52 -13.27
CA LEU A 102 1.20 -6.14 -13.00
C LEU A 102 0.50 -5.99 -11.64
N GLU A 103 0.04 -7.10 -11.04
CA GLU A 103 -0.64 -7.14 -9.73
C GLU A 103 0.34 -7.54 -8.60
N VAL A 104 1.59 -7.11 -8.70
CA VAL A 104 2.67 -7.41 -7.75
C VAL A 104 3.37 -6.10 -7.38
N SER A 105 3.52 -5.84 -6.08
CA SER A 105 4.37 -4.75 -5.59
C SER A 105 5.74 -5.31 -5.24
N PHE A 106 6.79 -4.48 -5.29
CA PHE A 106 8.16 -4.92 -5.06
C PHE A 106 8.76 -4.31 -3.80
N TYR A 107 9.66 -5.05 -3.16
CA TYR A 107 10.51 -4.54 -2.09
C TYR A 107 11.99 -4.65 -2.47
N GLU A 108 12.79 -3.68 -2.03
CA GLU A 108 14.25 -3.70 -2.24
C GLU A 108 14.99 -4.48 -1.14
N ASP A 109 14.56 -4.31 0.11
CA ASP A 109 15.20 -4.94 1.28
C ASP A 109 14.16 -5.51 2.26
N GLU A 110 14.22 -6.82 2.50
CA GLU A 110 13.36 -7.50 3.48
C GLU A 110 13.59 -7.04 4.91
N THR A 111 14.75 -6.45 5.22
CA THR A 111 15.05 -5.95 6.56
C THR A 111 14.49 -4.56 6.83
N ALA A 112 14.06 -3.87 5.77
CA ALA A 112 13.55 -2.51 5.80
C ALA A 112 12.32 -2.32 4.89
N PHE A 113 11.36 -3.24 4.97
CA PHE A 113 10.12 -3.17 4.19
C PHE A 113 9.25 -1.97 4.61
N ASP A 114 9.01 -1.02 3.70
CA ASP A 114 8.19 0.16 3.93
C ASP A 114 6.69 -0.15 3.77
N LEU A 115 6.03 -0.48 4.89
CA LEU A 115 4.59 -0.73 4.90
C LEU A 115 3.79 0.55 4.62
N THR A 116 4.27 1.72 5.08
CA THR A 116 3.59 2.99 4.80
C THR A 116 3.60 3.29 3.30
N GLY A 117 4.71 3.02 2.63
CA GLY A 117 4.84 3.10 1.18
C GLY A 117 3.84 2.20 0.44
N LEU A 118 3.71 0.94 0.85
CA LEU A 118 2.73 0.02 0.26
C LEU A 118 1.29 0.53 0.43
N VAL A 119 0.91 0.98 1.63
CA VAL A 119 -0.43 1.55 1.87
C VAL A 119 -0.68 2.79 1.01
N ARG A 120 0.32 3.67 0.91
CA ARG A 120 0.25 4.87 0.07
C ARG A 120 -0.01 4.52 -1.40
N GLU A 121 0.73 3.55 -1.93
CA GLU A 121 0.56 3.05 -3.31
C GLU A 121 -0.88 2.59 -3.53
N GLN A 122 -1.41 1.78 -2.62
CA GLN A 122 -2.78 1.29 -2.75
C GLN A 122 -3.80 2.43 -2.69
N ILE A 123 -3.66 3.37 -1.74
CA ILE A 123 -4.55 4.54 -1.68
C ILE A 123 -4.56 5.25 -3.03
N ILE A 124 -3.40 5.52 -3.62
CA ILE A 124 -3.28 6.16 -4.94
C ILE A 124 -4.00 5.36 -6.03
N LEU A 125 -3.78 4.03 -6.09
CA LEU A 125 -4.44 3.16 -7.08
C LEU A 125 -5.96 3.11 -6.93
N SER A 126 -6.48 3.39 -5.74
CA SER A 126 -7.92 3.46 -5.48
C SER A 126 -8.58 4.77 -5.88
N LEU A 127 -7.78 5.82 -6.16
CA LEU A 127 -8.31 7.12 -6.53
C LEU A 127 -8.74 7.10 -7.99
N PRO A 128 -9.83 7.82 -8.34
CA PRO A 128 -10.21 7.96 -9.74
C PRO A 128 -9.06 8.60 -10.52
N SER A 129 -8.66 7.96 -11.62
CA SER A 129 -7.84 8.62 -12.63
C SER A 129 -8.60 9.85 -13.13
N LYS A 130 -8.01 11.04 -13.00
CA LYS A 130 -8.62 12.30 -13.45
C LYS A 130 -9.25 12.15 -14.84
N PRO A 131 -10.55 12.41 -15.02
CA PRO A 131 -11.10 12.85 -16.29
C PRO A 131 -10.91 14.36 -16.48
#